data_AF-A0A938MKZ9-F1
#
_entry.id   AF-A0A938MKZ9-F1
#
_cell.length_a   1.000
_cell.length_b   1.000
_cell.length_c   1.000
_cell.angle_alpha   90.00
_cell.angle_beta   90.00
_cell.angle_gamma   90.00
#
_symmetry.space_group_name_H-M   'P 1'
#
loop_
_entity.id
_entity.type
_entity.pdbx_description
1 polymer ?
#
loop_
_entity_poly.entity_id
_entity_poly.type
_entity_poly.pdbx_seq_one_letter_code
_entity_poly.pdbx_strand_id
1 'polypeptide(L)' 'MTAQAQQVLEEAVGLPPIERAELVESILASFDFPPRKEIDAMWAQEAENRIDAYDRGELASIPAAVVFEKIEKKYSS' A
#
# COMPACT_ATOMS: atom_id res chain seq x y z
N MET A 1 21.43 11.09 -3.73
CA MET A 1 21.04 10.78 -5.13
C MET A 1 22.22 11.09 -6.04
N THR A 2 22.43 10.31 -7.09
CA THR A 2 23.37 10.67 -8.16
C THR A 2 22.81 11.86 -8.95
N ALA A 3 23.65 12.58 -9.69
CA ALA A 3 23.19 13.66 -10.57
C ALA A 3 22.12 13.15 -11.57
N GLN A 4 22.30 11.94 -12.09
CA GLN A 4 21.32 11.28 -12.95
C GLN A 4 19.99 11.01 -12.22
N ALA A 5 20.02 10.50 -10.99
CA ALA A 5 18.79 10.27 -10.23
C ALA A 5 18.05 11.57 -9.90
N GLN A 6 18.78 12.67 -9.67
CA GLN A 6 18.21 14.00 -9.44
C GLN A 6 17.50 14.53 -10.68
N GLN A 7 18.13 14.42 -11.85
CA GLN A 7 17.50 14.82 -13.11
C GLN A 7 16.23 14.02 -13.40
N VAL A 8 16.26 12.69 -13.22
CA VAL A 8 15.08 11.83 -13.42
C VAL A 8 13.94 12.22 -12.48
N LEU A 9 14.24 12.56 -11.22
CA LEU A 9 13.21 13.01 -10.27
C LEU A 9 12.58 14.34 -10.71
N GLU A 10 13.39 15.31 -11.13
CA GLU A 10 12.91 16.62 -11.58
C GLU A 10 11.99 16.49 -12.81
N GLU A 11 12.36 15.66 -13.77
CA GLU A 11 11.53 15.36 -14.95
C GLU A 11 10.23 14.63 -14.55
N ALA A 12 10.31 13.63 -13.67
CA ALA A 12 9.16 12.84 -13.23
C ALA A 12 8.12 13.66 -12.44
N VAL A 13 8.57 14.61 -11.62
CA VAL A 13 7.67 15.51 -10.88
C VAL A 13 6.88 16.42 -11.83
N GLY A 14 7.46 16.79 -12.98
CA GLY A 14 6.81 17.61 -14.01
C GLY A 14 5.71 16.90 -14.82
N LEU A 15 5.60 15.57 -14.72
CA LEU A 15 4.60 14.79 -15.46
C LEU A 15 3.16 15.06 -14.99
N PRO A 16 2.15 14.84 -15.85
CA PRO A 16 0.76 14.76 -15.41
C PRO A 16 0.58 13.68 -14.32
N PRO A 17 -0.40 13.83 -13.40
CA PRO A 17 -0.57 12.91 -12.28
C PRO A 17 -0.69 11.43 -12.66
N ILE A 18 -1.35 11.11 -13.78
CA ILE A 18 -1.54 9.73 -14.25
C ILE A 18 -0.21 9.15 -14.72
N GLU A 19 0.52 9.85 -15.58
CA GLU A 19 1.83 9.41 -16.09
C GLU A 19 2.85 9.28 -14.94
N ARG A 20 2.81 10.18 -13.96
CA ARG A 20 3.65 10.07 -12.78
C ARG A 20 3.31 8.83 -11.95
N ALA A 21 2.04 8.48 -11.81
CA ALA A 21 1.62 7.26 -11.10
C ALA A 21 2.09 6.00 -11.85
N GLU A 22 1.91 5.95 -13.17
CA GLU A 22 2.39 4.84 -14.01
C GLU A 22 3.92 4.65 -13.94
N LEU A 23 4.68 5.75 -13.92
CA LEU A 23 6.12 5.72 -13.76
C LEU A 23 6.54 5.18 -12.37
N VAL A 24 5.86 5.62 -11.31
CA VAL A 24 6.11 5.11 -9.95
C VAL A 24 5.84 3.61 -9.87
N GLU A 25 4.71 3.14 -10.40
CA GLU A 25 4.38 1.71 -10.45
C GLU A 25 5.44 0.90 -11.22
N SER A 26 5.91 1.42 -12.35
CA SER A 26 6.94 0.75 -13.16
C SER A 26 8.28 0.63 -12.42
N ILE A 27 8.69 1.69 -11.72
CA ILE A 27 9.91 1.68 -10.88
C ILE A 27 9.73 0.71 -9.72
N LEU A 28 8.59 0.74 -9.02
CA LEU A 28 8.31 -0.20 -7.92
C LEU A 28 8.28 -1.65 -8.41
N ALA A 29 7.76 -1.92 -9.61
CA ALA A 29 7.77 -3.25 -10.20
C ALA A 29 9.18 -3.74 -10.55
N SER A 30 10.11 -2.82 -10.87
CA SER A 30 11.52 -3.15 -11.13
C SER A 30 12.29 -3.55 -9.86
N PHE A 31 11.72 -3.30 -8.68
CA PHE A 31 12.22 -3.81 -7.41
C PHE A 31 11.83 -5.29 -7.29
N ASP A 32 12.30 -6.11 -8.24
CA ASP A 32 12.07 -7.54 -8.24
C ASP A 32 13.04 -8.18 -7.23
N PHE A 33 12.70 -8.03 -5.95
CA PHE A 33 13.43 -8.67 -4.86
C PHE A 33 12.86 -10.07 -4.64
N PRO A 34 13.72 -11.12 -4.58
CA PRO A 34 13.34 -12.50 -4.25
C PRO A 34 12.37 -12.68 -3.07
N PRO A 35 12.38 -11.86 -1.99
CA PRO A 35 11.45 -12.01 -0.88
C PRO A 35 10.04 -11.50 -1.20
N ARG A 36 9.77 -10.80 -2.31
CA ARG A 36 8.43 -10.21 -2.52
C ARG A 36 7.35 -11.29 -2.59
N LYS A 37 7.59 -12.38 -3.31
CA LYS A 37 6.66 -13.52 -3.36
C LYS A 37 6.51 -14.23 -2.02
N GLU A 38 7.58 -14.33 -1.25
CA GLU A 38 7.55 -14.93 0.09
C GLU A 38 6.77 -14.04 1.06
N ILE A 39 7.03 -12.75 1.04
CA ILE A 39 6.30 -11.74 1.83
C ILE A 39 4.83 -11.74 1.44
N ASP A 40 4.50 -11.72 0.15
CA ASP A 40 3.11 -11.76 -0.32
C ASP A 40 2.40 -13.04 0.16
N ALA A 41 3.08 -14.18 0.15
CA ALA A 41 2.56 -15.44 0.68
C ALA A 41 2.38 -15.39 2.21
N MET A 42 3.32 -14.81 2.94
CA MET A 42 3.20 -14.61 4.40
C MET A 42 2.05 -13.66 4.75
N TRP A 43 1.83 -12.60 3.97
CA TRP A 43 0.71 -11.67 4.14
C TRP A 43 -0.63 -12.33 3.83
N ALA A 44 -0.71 -13.13 2.77
CA ALA A 44 -1.90 -13.90 2.46
C ALA A 44 -2.24 -14.87 3.61
N GLN A 45 -1.24 -15.62 4.10
CA GLN A 45 -1.44 -16.53 5.23
C GLN A 45 -1.88 -15.80 6.50
N GLU A 46 -1.26 -14.65 6.82
CA GLU A 46 -1.65 -13.84 7.98
C GLU A 46 -3.08 -13.28 7.86
N ALA A 47 -3.50 -12.90 6.65
CA ALA A 47 -4.87 -12.43 6.41
C ALA A 47 -5.89 -13.53 6.70
N GLU A 48 -5.67 -14.74 6.17
CA GLU A 48 -6.53 -15.91 6.43
C GLU A 48 -6.53 -16.27 7.92
N ASN A 49 -5.36 -16.30 8.57
CA ASN A 49 -5.25 -16.57 10.01
C ASN A 49 -6.08 -15.61 10.86
N ARG A 50 -6.13 -14.31 10.48
CA ARG A 50 -6.91 -13.29 11.20
C ARG A 50 -8.41 -13.45 10.99
N ILE A 51 -8.83 -13.85 9.80
CA ILE A 51 -10.24 -14.16 9.52
C ILE A 51 -10.66 -15.36 10.36
N ASP A 52 -9.87 -16.44 10.35
CA ASP A 52 -10.15 -17.63 11.14
C ASP A 52 -10.20 -17.35 12.64
N ALA A 53 -9.25 -16.55 13.16
CA ALA A 53 -9.25 -16.15 14.57
C ALA A 53 -10.46 -15.29 14.93
N TYR A 54 -10.90 -14.41 14.03
CA TYR A 54 -12.13 -13.64 14.21
C TYR A 54 -13.37 -14.54 14.24
N ASP A 55 -13.47 -15.49 13.31
CA ASP A 55 -14.61 -16.43 13.23
C ASP A 55 -14.67 -17.36 14.45
N ARG A 56 -13.52 -17.71 15.05
CA ARG A 56 -13.43 -18.42 16.33
C ARG A 56 -13.71 -17.55 17.56
N GLY A 57 -13.86 -16.23 17.40
CA GLY A 57 -14.06 -15.28 18.49
C GLY A 57 -12.79 -14.96 19.30
N GLU A 58 -11.62 -15.31 18.78
CA GLU A 58 -10.30 -15.04 19.39
C GLU A 58 -9.80 -13.61 19.08
N LEU A 59 -10.35 -12.98 18.04
CA LEU A 59 -10.03 -11.62 17.63
C LEU A 59 -11.25 -10.72 17.72
N ALA A 60 -11.13 -9.56 18.36
CA ALA A 60 -12.19 -8.55 18.39
C ALA A 60 -12.21 -7.73 17.09
N SER A 61 -13.40 -7.35 16.63
CA SER A 61 -13.58 -6.38 15.54
C SER A 61 -14.31 -5.13 16.04
N ILE A 62 -14.25 -4.07 15.24
CA ILE A 62 -15.05 -2.86 15.42
C ILE A 62 -16.04 -2.73 14.27
N PRO A 63 -17.27 -2.21 14.50
CA PRO A 63 -18.22 -2.00 13.43
C PRO A 63 -17.67 -1.06 12.36
N ALA A 64 -17.88 -1.39 11.09
CA ALA A 64 -17.40 -0.60 9.96
C ALA A 64 -17.86 0.86 10.02
N ALA A 65 -19.08 1.12 10.52
CA ALA A 65 -19.61 2.48 10.70
C ALA A 65 -18.70 3.37 11.57
N VAL A 66 -18.09 2.81 12.63
CA VAL A 66 -17.16 3.54 13.51
C VAL A 66 -15.89 3.93 12.77
N VAL A 67 -15.42 3.07 11.86
CA VAL A 67 -14.25 3.35 11.01
C VAL A 67 -14.56 4.45 10.01
N PHE A 68 -15.70 4.37 9.32
CA PHE A 68 -16.12 5.38 8.34
C PHE A 68 -16.30 6.75 8.98
N GLU A 69 -17.00 6.83 10.12
CA GLU A 69 -17.18 8.09 10.86
C GLU A 69 -15.83 8.74 11.22
N LYS A 70 -14.84 7.93 11.62
CA LYS A 70 -13.49 8.41 11.94
C LYS A 70 -12.76 8.96 10.70
N ILE A 71 -12.90 8.30 9.55
CA ILE A 71 -12.28 8.74 8.29
C ILE A 71 -12.93 10.06 7.83
N GLU A 72 -14.27 10.12 7.80
CA GLU A 72 -15.00 11.33 7.41
C GLU A 72 -14.62 12.53 8.28
N LYS A 73 -14.55 12.36 9.61
CA LYS A 73 -14.09 13.41 10.52
C LYS A 73 -12.66 13.86 10.25
N LYS A 74 -11.77 12.95 9.82
CA LYS A 74 -10.35 13.26 9.57
C LYS A 74 -10.13 14.06 8.29
N TYR A 75 -10.98 13.86 7.28
CA TYR A 75 -10.78 14.44 5.94
C TYR A 75 -11.86 15.46 5.53
N SER A 76 -12.80 15.82 6.40
CA SER A 76 -13.79 16.90 6.16
C SER A 76 -13.27 18.32 6.42
N SER A 77 -11.97 18.57 6.19
CA SER A 77 -11.35 19.92 6.26
C SER A 77 -10.61 20.24 4.99
#